data_AF-A0A9P6L1A0-F1
#
_entry.id   AF-A0A9P6L1A0-F1
#
_cell.length_a   1.000
_cell.length_b   1.000
_cell.length_c   1.000
_cell.angle_alpha   90.00
_cell.angle_beta   90.00
_cell.angle_gamma   90.00
#
_symmetry.space_group_name_H-M   'P 1'
#
loop_
_entity.id
_entity.type
_entity.pdbx_description
1 polymer ?
#
loop_
_entity_poly.entity_id
_entity_poly.type
_entity_poly.pdbx_seq_one_letter_code
_entity_poly.pdbx_strand_id
1 'polypeptide(L)'
;MASHRQLLQQGVDLTTDPYEILGVSRTAVVEEIRRSYKQKVLETHPDKLPLSASEEEKILAQDLFYRIQEAFRVLNDPPLRRAYDVHHRPLPEQTPARANSRASTLSGTTTLVPTSTSSTAPARASTPPRNTKLIPSPIKRPHSGTVACLERLDESHERRMKERSEWARKAEERRLDKLKVYTASEEIQTMGQRQAALIEKMIQDLFALTPEWEIRRMKARAYKASRAGTRAH
;
A
#
# COMPACT_ATOMS: atom_id res chain seq x y z
N MET A 1 9.16 -23.40 26.23
CA MET A 1 8.41 -23.01 25.02
C MET A 1 7.24 -22.18 25.49
N ALA A 2 7.17 -20.90 25.11
CA ALA A 2 6.14 -20.00 25.60
C ALA A 2 4.79 -20.45 25.01
N SER A 3 3.92 -20.97 25.87
CA SER A 3 2.56 -21.37 25.48
C SER A 3 1.79 -20.15 25.00
N HIS A 4 0.81 -20.30 24.10
CA HIS A 4 -0.11 -19.24 23.65
C HIS A 4 -0.59 -18.35 24.81
N ARG A 5 -0.88 -18.97 25.95
CA ARG A 5 -1.22 -18.34 27.23
C ARG A 5 -0.21 -17.32 27.78
N GLN A 6 1.09 -17.53 27.53
CA GLN A 6 2.17 -16.67 28.01
C GLN A 6 2.39 -15.46 27.10
N LEU A 7 2.11 -15.57 25.79
CA LEU A 7 2.04 -14.41 24.90
C LEU A 7 0.84 -13.52 25.24
N LEU A 8 -0.27 -14.11 25.67
CA LEU A 8 -1.45 -13.38 26.14
C LEU A 8 -1.20 -12.60 27.43
N GLN A 9 -0.36 -13.12 28.34
CA GLN A 9 0.01 -12.41 29.58
C GLN A 9 0.90 -11.19 29.34
N GLN A 10 1.56 -11.08 28.19
CA GLN A 10 2.46 -9.96 27.88
C GLN A 10 1.75 -8.72 27.31
N GLY A 11 0.42 -8.70 27.20
CA GLY A 11 -0.32 -7.48 26.83
C GLY A 11 0.08 -6.95 25.45
N VAL A 12 0.08 -7.82 24.43
CA VAL A 12 0.47 -7.46 23.06
C VAL A 12 -0.68 -6.70 22.40
N ASP A 13 -0.73 -5.40 22.66
CA ASP A 13 -1.77 -4.48 22.22
C ASP A 13 -1.78 -4.28 20.69
N LEU A 14 -2.93 -3.90 20.15
CA LEU A 14 -3.27 -3.83 18.72
C LEU A 14 -2.46 -2.80 17.88
N THR A 15 -1.35 -2.25 18.40
CA THR A 15 -0.44 -1.30 17.74
C THR A 15 1.02 -1.79 17.69
N THR A 16 1.26 -3.05 18.04
CA THR A 16 2.59 -3.64 18.23
C THR A 16 3.41 -3.68 16.93
N ASP A 17 4.66 -3.24 17.02
CA ASP A 17 5.70 -3.27 15.98
C ASP A 17 5.83 -4.69 15.36
N PRO A 18 5.94 -4.89 14.03
CA PRO A 18 6.10 -6.21 13.42
C PRO A 18 7.37 -6.92 13.90
N TYR A 19 8.38 -6.16 14.31
CA TYR A 19 9.60 -6.68 14.93
C TYR A 19 9.32 -7.32 16.30
N GLU A 20 8.46 -6.72 17.12
CA GLU A 20 8.06 -7.24 18.43
C GLU A 20 7.13 -8.45 18.29
N ILE A 21 6.19 -8.42 17.33
CA ILE A 21 5.31 -9.55 17.02
C ILE A 21 6.12 -10.79 16.63
N LEU A 22 7.21 -10.63 15.89
CA LEU A 22 8.13 -11.71 15.55
C LEU A 22 9.24 -11.92 16.59
N GLY A 23 9.38 -11.06 17.60
CA GLY A 23 10.42 -11.14 18.63
C GLY A 23 11.84 -11.04 18.07
N VAL A 24 12.02 -10.25 17.00
CA VAL A 24 13.29 -10.08 16.31
C VAL A 24 13.80 -8.64 16.45
N SER A 25 15.12 -8.45 16.44
CA SER A 25 15.71 -7.12 16.42
C SER A 25 15.38 -6.39 15.11
N ARG A 26 15.31 -5.05 15.15
CA ARG A 26 15.21 -4.21 13.94
C ARG A 26 16.41 -4.38 12.99
N THR A 27 17.55 -4.85 13.50
CA THR A 27 18.76 -5.17 12.72
C THR A 27 18.79 -6.61 12.19
N ALA A 28 17.75 -7.41 12.42
CA ALA A 28 17.73 -8.82 12.06
C ALA A 28 17.82 -9.05 10.54
N VAL A 29 18.50 -10.14 10.19
CA VAL A 29 18.63 -10.64 8.81
C VAL A 29 17.37 -11.37 8.39
N VAL A 30 17.05 -11.38 7.09
CA VAL A 30 15.85 -12.07 6.54
C VAL A 30 15.78 -13.55 6.94
N GLU A 31 16.92 -14.23 7.04
CA GLU A 31 16.98 -15.64 7.47
C GLU A 31 16.57 -15.83 8.94
N GLU A 32 16.90 -14.88 9.80
CA GLU A 32 16.49 -14.87 11.22
C GLU A 32 14.99 -14.61 11.34
N ILE A 33 14.45 -13.67 10.55
CA ILE A 33 13.01 -13.39 10.46
C ILE A 33 12.24 -14.65 10.04
N ARG A 34 12.73 -15.36 9.00
CA ARG A 34 12.12 -16.61 8.53
C ARG A 34 12.16 -17.72 9.57
N ARG A 35 13.27 -17.84 10.32
CA ARG A 35 13.39 -18.83 11.39
C ARG A 35 12.41 -18.54 12.52
N SER A 36 12.33 -17.29 12.97
CA SER A 36 11.38 -16.89 14.02
C SER A 36 9.93 -17.09 13.57
N TYR A 37 9.58 -16.69 12.34
CA TYR A 37 8.25 -16.91 11.78
C TYR A 37 7.83 -18.38 11.83
N LYS A 38 8.69 -19.30 11.37
CA LYS A 38 8.41 -20.75 11.40
C LYS A 38 8.18 -21.25 12.82
N GLN A 39 8.98 -20.78 13.78
CA GLN A 39 8.82 -21.15 15.18
C GLN A 39 7.49 -20.64 15.73
N LYS A 40 7.15 -19.37 15.54
CA LYS A 40 5.90 -18.78 16.05
C LYS A 40 4.66 -19.41 15.43
N VAL A 41 4.67 -19.68 14.13
CA VAL A 41 3.56 -20.38 13.46
C VAL A 41 3.31 -21.76 14.07
N LEU A 42 4.36 -22.50 14.37
CA LEU A 42 4.24 -23.82 15.00
C LEU A 42 3.74 -23.76 16.45
N GLU A 43 3.93 -22.62 17.13
CA GLU A 43 3.47 -22.35 18.49
C GLU A 43 2.00 -21.86 18.52
N THR A 44 1.58 -21.06 17.52
CA THR A 44 0.24 -20.45 17.46
C THR A 44 -0.73 -21.14 16.51
N HIS A 45 -0.38 -22.31 15.97
CA HIS A 45 -1.25 -23.01 15.02
C HIS A 45 -2.56 -23.48 15.72
N PRO A 46 -3.75 -23.19 15.16
CA PRO A 46 -5.03 -23.52 15.80
C PRO A 46 -5.24 -25.03 16.00
N ASP A 47 -4.59 -25.87 15.18
CA ASP A 47 -4.62 -27.35 15.28
C ASP A 47 -3.93 -27.91 16.53
N LYS A 48 -3.02 -27.15 17.16
CA LYS A 48 -2.33 -27.59 18.38
C LYS A 48 -3.09 -27.26 19.66
N LEU A 49 -4.25 -26.62 19.54
CA LEU A 49 -5.10 -26.34 20.69
C LEU A 49 -5.80 -27.62 21.14
N PRO A 50 -5.83 -27.91 22.46
CA PRO A 50 -6.57 -29.06 22.96
C PRO A 50 -8.07 -28.90 22.65
N LEU A 51 -8.79 -30.01 22.44
CA LEU A 51 -10.26 -29.97 22.23
C LEU A 51 -11.03 -29.35 23.40
N SER A 52 -10.40 -29.23 24.57
CA SER A 52 -10.92 -28.56 25.76
C SER A 52 -10.64 -27.06 25.82
N ALA A 53 -9.98 -26.49 24.79
CA ALA A 53 -9.69 -25.06 24.73
C ALA A 53 -10.99 -24.26 24.62
N SER A 54 -11.07 -23.17 25.38
CA SER A 54 -12.21 -22.26 25.31
C SER A 54 -12.32 -21.66 23.91
N GLU A 55 -13.53 -21.33 23.48
CA GLU A 55 -13.77 -20.65 22.20
C GLU A 55 -12.96 -19.34 22.11
N GLU A 56 -12.79 -18.66 23.25
CA GLU A 56 -11.96 -17.46 23.39
C GLU A 56 -10.48 -17.73 23.05
N GLU A 57 -9.92 -18.85 23.50
CA GLU A 57 -8.52 -19.21 23.23
C GLU A 57 -8.31 -19.55 21.74
N LYS A 58 -9.31 -20.15 21.08
CA LYS A 58 -9.26 -20.41 19.63
C LYS A 58 -9.26 -19.11 18.83
N ILE A 59 -10.16 -18.19 19.16
CA ILE A 59 -10.26 -16.88 18.52
C ILE A 59 -8.93 -16.12 18.69
N LEU A 60 -8.38 -16.13 19.91
CA LEU A 60 -7.10 -15.46 20.19
C LEU A 60 -5.92 -16.10 19.45
N ALA A 61 -5.86 -17.43 19.35
CA ALA A 61 -4.82 -18.11 18.59
C ALA A 61 -4.90 -17.76 17.10
N GLN A 62 -6.11 -17.68 16.55
CA GLN A 62 -6.35 -17.28 15.18
C GLN A 62 -5.92 -15.82 14.93
N ASP A 63 -6.24 -14.91 15.85
CA ASP A 63 -5.82 -13.50 15.78
C ASP A 63 -4.30 -13.36 15.83
N LEU A 64 -3.62 -14.04 16.75
CA LEU A 64 -2.16 -14.02 16.84
C LEU A 64 -1.51 -14.59 15.58
N PHE A 65 -2.06 -15.69 15.05
CA PHE A 65 -1.57 -16.30 13.81
C PHE A 65 -1.65 -15.32 12.64
N TYR A 66 -2.78 -14.63 12.48
CA TYR A 66 -2.94 -13.60 11.45
C TYR A 66 -1.92 -12.46 11.61
N ARG A 67 -1.70 -11.98 12.85
CA ARG A 67 -0.69 -10.94 13.13
C ARG A 67 0.73 -11.38 12.80
N ILE A 68 1.09 -12.62 13.11
CA ILE A 68 2.41 -13.18 12.77
C ILE A 68 2.61 -13.23 11.25
N GLN A 69 1.58 -13.61 10.49
CA GLN A 69 1.63 -13.58 9.03
C GLN A 69 1.79 -12.17 8.47
N GLU A 70 1.03 -11.20 8.99
CA GLU A 70 1.12 -9.82 8.55
C GLU A 70 2.49 -9.22 8.85
N ALA A 71 3.03 -9.45 10.05
CA ALA A 71 4.38 -9.03 10.41
C ALA A 71 5.43 -9.64 9.48
N PHE A 72 5.31 -10.93 9.16
CA PHE A 72 6.22 -11.59 8.22
C PHE A 72 6.11 -11.01 6.81
N ARG A 73 4.89 -10.71 6.32
CA ARG A 73 4.67 -10.09 5.01
C ARG A 73 5.41 -8.76 4.89
N VAL A 74 5.33 -7.91 5.92
CA VAL A 74 6.01 -6.60 5.93
C VAL A 74 7.52 -6.75 6.01
N LEU A 75 8.03 -7.65 6.86
CA LEU A 75 9.47 -7.77 7.12
C LEU A 75 10.24 -8.62 6.10
N ASN A 76 9.59 -9.59 5.44
CA ASN A 76 10.22 -10.47 4.46
C ASN A 76 10.61 -9.71 3.18
N ASP A 77 9.80 -8.73 2.77
CA ASP A 77 10.00 -7.98 1.55
C ASP A 77 10.82 -6.71 1.81
N PRO A 78 12.03 -6.57 1.23
CA PRO A 78 12.87 -5.38 1.42
C PRO A 78 12.19 -4.03 1.15
N PRO A 79 11.35 -3.84 0.11
CA PRO A 79 10.70 -2.56 -0.12
C PRO A 79 9.64 -2.24 0.94
N LEU A 80 8.86 -3.24 1.36
CA LEU A 80 7.83 -3.10 2.41
C LEU A 80 8.47 -2.79 3.76
N ARG A 81 9.56 -3.48 4.11
CA ARG A 81 10.33 -3.22 5.32
C ARG A 81 10.86 -1.78 5.36
N ARG A 82 11.43 -1.29 4.24
CA ARG A 82 11.90 0.11 4.15
C ARG A 82 10.77 1.11 4.31
N ALA A 83 9.63 0.88 3.66
CA ALA A 83 8.46 1.75 3.82
C ALA A 83 8.01 1.80 5.28
N TYR A 84 7.95 0.63 5.93
CA TYR A 84 7.62 0.52 7.35
C TYR A 84 8.62 1.32 8.22
N ASP A 85 9.92 1.09 8.05
CA ASP A 85 10.98 1.76 8.82
C ASP A 85 11.01 3.28 8.61
N VAL A 86 10.59 3.78 7.44
CA VAL A 86 10.49 5.22 7.15
C VAL A 86 9.32 5.84 7.92
N HIS A 87 8.15 5.20 7.93
CA HIS A 87 6.97 5.70 8.63
C HIS A 87 7.09 5.60 10.16
N HIS A 88 7.85 4.63 10.67
CA HIS A 88 7.99 4.35 12.11
C HIS A 88 9.35 4.78 12.67
N ARG A 89 10.11 5.58 11.92
CA ARG A 89 11.32 6.23 12.44
C ARG A 89 10.87 7.28 13.47
N PRO A 90 11.29 7.18 14.74
CA PRO A 90 11.05 8.25 15.70
C PRO A 90 11.69 9.53 15.16
N LEU A 91 10.90 10.59 15.07
CA LEU A 91 11.41 11.92 14.73
C LEU A 91 12.62 12.21 15.61
N PRO A 92 13.74 12.72 15.05
CA PRO A 92 14.89 13.07 15.87
C PRO A 92 14.39 14.03 16.93
N GLU A 93 14.46 13.58 18.19
CA GLU A 93 14.17 14.39 19.36
C GLU A 93 14.98 15.66 19.18
N GLN A 94 14.30 16.82 19.12
CA GLN A 94 14.98 18.09 19.05
C GLN A 94 15.73 18.25 20.36
N THR A 95 16.97 17.79 20.40
CA THR A 95 17.89 18.09 21.50
C THR A 95 17.85 19.61 21.61
N PRO A 96 17.41 20.19 22.74
CA PRO A 96 17.33 21.63 22.86
C PRO A 96 18.72 22.17 22.52
N ALA A 97 18.74 23.01 21.47
CA ALA A 97 19.95 23.60 20.94
C ALA A 97 20.80 24.09 22.11
N ARG A 98 22.00 23.51 22.25
CA ARG A 98 23.02 23.97 23.18
C ARG A 98 23.29 25.44 22.89
N ALA A 99 22.66 26.30 23.70
CA ALA A 99 22.95 27.71 23.76
C ALA A 99 24.42 27.91 24.22
N ASN A 100 25.03 28.99 23.73
CA ASN A 100 26.41 29.48 23.93
C ASN A 100 27.48 28.80 23.06
N SER A 101 28.19 29.50 22.16
CA SER A 101 28.75 30.84 22.33
C SER A 101 28.90 31.60 21.01
N ARG A 102 28.53 32.88 21.02
CA ARG A 102 28.93 33.91 20.06
C ARG A 102 30.30 34.47 20.45
N ALA A 103 31.22 34.56 19.49
CA ALA A 103 32.26 35.61 19.35
C ALA A 103 33.00 35.32 18.02
N SER A 104 32.68 36.01 16.91
CA SER A 104 33.27 37.30 16.49
C SER A 104 34.79 37.27 16.42
N THR A 105 35.39 37.34 15.22
CA THR A 105 36.05 38.54 14.67
C THR A 105 36.84 38.25 13.38
N LEU A 106 36.38 38.86 12.29
CA LEU A 106 37.11 39.61 11.26
C LEU A 106 38.67 39.55 11.32
N SER A 107 39.32 39.12 10.23
CA SER A 107 40.46 39.86 9.64
C SER A 107 40.78 39.30 8.25
N GLY A 108 40.72 40.17 7.22
CA GLY A 108 41.19 39.86 5.87
C GLY A 108 42.71 39.99 5.76
N THR A 109 43.27 39.61 4.60
CA THR A 109 44.20 40.44 3.81
C THR A 109 44.57 39.74 2.49
N THR A 110 44.62 40.59 1.46
CA THR A 110 44.88 40.45 0.03
C THR A 110 46.01 39.50 -0.42
N THR A 111 45.89 38.96 -1.64
CA THR A 111 46.91 39.13 -2.71
C THR A 111 46.24 38.94 -4.09
N LEU A 112 46.33 39.99 -4.90
CA LEU A 112 45.94 40.08 -6.31
C LEU A 112 47.16 39.80 -7.20
N VAL A 113 46.98 39.10 -8.33
CA VAL A 113 47.44 39.53 -9.69
C VAL A 113 46.79 38.66 -10.79
N PRO A 114 46.78 39.09 -12.08
CA PRO A 114 45.61 38.98 -12.96
C PRO A 114 45.91 38.38 -14.36
N THR A 115 44.92 38.55 -15.26
CA THR A 115 44.96 38.51 -16.74
C THR A 115 45.00 37.12 -17.40
N SER A 116 44.35 36.83 -18.52
CA SER A 116 43.19 37.32 -19.29
C SER A 116 43.24 36.51 -20.60
N THR A 117 42.09 36.12 -21.16
CA THR A 117 41.78 35.79 -22.58
C THR A 117 40.96 34.51 -22.65
N SER A 118 39.86 34.36 -23.38
CA SER A 118 38.91 35.25 -24.08
C SER A 118 37.96 34.28 -24.79
N SER A 119 36.73 34.74 -25.07
CA SER A 119 35.94 34.35 -26.25
C SER A 119 35.15 33.04 -26.17
N THR A 120 33.88 32.94 -26.54
CA THR A 120 32.78 33.87 -26.87
C THR A 120 31.54 32.96 -26.95
N ALA A 121 30.47 33.28 -26.22
CA ALA A 121 29.13 32.82 -26.56
C ALA A 121 28.52 33.79 -27.58
N PRO A 122 27.52 33.38 -28.39
CA PRO A 122 26.25 34.06 -28.18
C PRO A 122 25.01 33.18 -28.40
N ALA A 123 23.89 33.78 -28.01
CA ALA A 123 22.59 33.22 -27.78
C ALA A 123 21.65 33.20 -29.01
N ARG A 124 20.60 32.38 -28.87
CA ARG A 124 19.18 32.65 -29.19
C ARG A 124 18.81 33.00 -30.64
N ALA A 125 17.94 32.17 -31.24
CA ALA A 125 16.58 32.52 -31.66
C ALA A 125 16.05 31.61 -32.80
N SER A 126 14.78 31.25 -32.67
CA SER A 126 13.74 31.23 -33.72
C SER A 126 14.00 30.57 -35.08
N THR A 127 13.17 29.58 -35.40
CA THR A 127 12.72 29.24 -36.76
C THR A 127 12.38 30.50 -37.57
N PRO A 128 12.67 30.55 -38.89
CA PRO A 128 11.56 30.56 -39.87
C PRO A 128 11.98 29.84 -41.21
N PRO A 129 11.36 30.05 -42.40
CA PRO A 129 10.59 29.01 -43.07
C PRO A 129 11.11 28.62 -44.48
N ARG A 130 10.47 27.57 -45.02
CA ARG A 130 10.37 27.11 -46.42
C ARG A 130 10.77 28.13 -47.52
N ASN A 131 11.70 27.77 -48.42
CA ASN A 131 11.66 28.26 -49.81
C ASN A 131 12.40 27.37 -50.84
N THR A 132 11.61 26.70 -51.69
CA THR A 132 11.64 26.74 -53.17
C THR A 132 12.97 26.70 -53.96
N LYS A 133 13.13 25.59 -54.72
CA LYS A 133 13.54 25.45 -56.15
C LYS A 133 14.88 26.06 -56.63
N LEU A 134 15.78 25.22 -57.18
CA LEU A 134 16.08 25.14 -58.64
C LEU A 134 17.09 23.97 -58.97
N ILE A 135 16.64 22.82 -59.54
CA ILE A 135 16.87 22.20 -60.89
C ILE A 135 18.33 21.68 -61.20
N PRO A 136 18.60 20.78 -62.19
CA PRO A 136 18.60 19.31 -62.13
C PRO A 136 19.91 18.62 -62.64
N SER A 137 19.96 17.26 -62.52
CA SER A 137 20.54 16.24 -63.45
C SER A 137 21.46 15.21 -62.76
N PRO A 138 21.75 14.00 -63.31
CA PRO A 138 21.05 13.23 -64.35
C PRO A 138 20.61 11.83 -63.85
N ILE A 139 19.76 11.21 -64.67
CA ILE A 139 19.17 9.88 -64.53
C ILE A 139 20.23 8.79 -64.32
N LYS A 140 20.10 8.02 -63.22
CA LYS A 140 20.44 6.58 -63.21
C LYS A 140 19.26 5.83 -62.63
N ARG A 141 18.49 5.19 -63.51
CA ARG A 141 17.47 4.22 -63.17
C ARG A 141 18.17 2.97 -62.61
N PRO A 142 17.89 2.52 -61.38
CA PRO A 142 18.29 1.19 -60.98
C PRO A 142 17.28 0.17 -61.53
N HIS A 143 17.82 -0.62 -62.44
CA HIS A 143 17.64 -2.07 -62.66
C HIS A 143 16.50 -2.77 -61.90
N SER A 144 15.56 -3.32 -62.68
CA SER A 144 14.79 -4.55 -62.44
C SER A 144 14.97 -5.20 -61.05
N GLY A 145 14.18 -4.75 -60.08
CA GLY A 145 14.17 -5.32 -58.72
C GLY A 145 13.31 -4.57 -57.71
N THR A 146 12.72 -3.43 -58.09
CA THR A 146 12.13 -2.46 -57.16
C THR A 146 10.71 -2.78 -56.68
N VAL A 147 10.01 -3.74 -57.30
CA VAL A 147 8.63 -4.06 -56.88
C VAL A 147 8.62 -4.79 -55.53
N ALA A 148 9.54 -5.74 -55.34
CA ALA A 148 9.60 -6.57 -54.14
C ALA A 148 10.28 -5.90 -52.92
N CYS A 149 10.87 -4.70 -53.09
CA CYS A 149 11.49 -3.93 -52.00
C CYS A 149 10.53 -2.87 -51.44
N LEU A 150 9.66 -2.31 -52.29
CA LEU A 150 8.59 -1.41 -51.86
C LEU A 150 7.50 -2.16 -51.07
N GLU A 151 7.11 -3.36 -51.51
CA GLU A 151 6.14 -4.21 -50.81
C GLU A 151 6.64 -4.64 -49.42
N ARG A 152 7.93 -4.97 -49.28
CA ARG A 152 8.55 -5.33 -47.99
C ARG A 152 8.64 -4.17 -46.99
N LEU A 153 8.77 -2.94 -47.47
CA LEU A 153 8.75 -1.73 -46.64
C LEU A 153 7.33 -1.36 -46.22
N ASP A 154 6.35 -1.58 -47.09
CA ASP A 154 4.93 -1.38 -46.79
C ASP A 154 4.42 -2.43 -45.80
N GLU A 155 4.78 -3.71 -45.96
CA GLU A 155 4.50 -4.77 -44.97
C GLU A 155 5.13 -4.48 -43.60
N SER A 156 6.32 -3.88 -43.58
CA SER A 156 7.00 -3.48 -42.34
C SER A 156 6.36 -2.24 -41.69
N HIS A 157 5.73 -1.38 -42.48
CA HIS A 157 4.97 -0.23 -42.00
C HIS A 157 3.56 -0.63 -41.53
N GLU A 158 2.88 -1.50 -42.28
CA GLU A 158 1.60 -2.09 -41.94
C GLU A 158 1.68 -2.95 -40.68
N ARG A 159 2.75 -3.74 -40.49
CA ARG A 159 3.00 -4.45 -39.23
C ARG A 159 3.08 -3.49 -38.05
N ARG A 160 3.83 -2.39 -38.17
CA ARG A 160 3.91 -1.36 -37.13
C ARG A 160 2.58 -0.65 -36.90
N MET A 161 1.77 -0.45 -37.94
CA MET A 161 0.42 0.12 -37.80
C MET A 161 -0.55 -0.84 -37.12
N LYS A 162 -0.49 -2.14 -37.45
CA LYS A 162 -1.27 -3.21 -36.79
C LYS A 162 -0.85 -3.40 -35.33
N GLU A 163 0.45 -3.41 -35.04
CA GLU A 163 0.95 -3.47 -33.66
C GLU A 163 0.49 -2.26 -32.84
N ARG A 164 0.48 -1.06 -33.42
CA ARG A 164 -0.05 0.15 -32.76
C ARG A 164 -1.56 0.07 -32.54
N SER A 165 -2.34 -0.42 -33.51
CA SER A 165 -3.79 -0.54 -33.37
C SER A 165 -4.18 -1.65 -32.39
N GLU A 166 -3.45 -2.76 -32.37
CA GLU A 166 -3.61 -3.83 -31.38
C GLU A 166 -3.22 -3.36 -29.98
N TRP A 167 -2.15 -2.57 -29.85
CA TRP A 167 -1.78 -1.96 -28.58
C TRP A 167 -2.89 -1.03 -28.06
N ALA A 168 -3.48 -0.21 -28.94
CA ALA A 168 -4.62 0.64 -28.60
C ALA A 168 -5.87 -0.19 -28.21
N ARG A 169 -6.19 -1.26 -28.94
CA ARG A 169 -7.31 -2.17 -28.62
C ARG A 169 -7.13 -2.82 -27.26
N LYS A 170 -5.92 -3.32 -26.96
CA LYS A 170 -5.58 -3.97 -25.69
C LYS A 170 -5.55 -2.97 -24.53
N ALA A 171 -5.23 -1.71 -24.79
CA ALA A 171 -5.35 -0.64 -23.80
C ALA A 171 -6.81 -0.35 -23.44
N GLU A 172 -7.72 -0.31 -24.43
CA GLU A 172 -9.16 -0.13 -24.17
C GLU A 172 -9.77 -1.35 -23.48
N GLU A 173 -9.38 -2.57 -23.85
CA GLU A 173 -9.80 -3.81 -23.18
C GLU A 173 -9.42 -3.79 -21.69
N ARG A 174 -8.19 -3.37 -21.35
CA ARG A 174 -7.76 -3.19 -19.96
C ARG A 174 -8.57 -2.12 -19.22
N ARG A 175 -8.98 -1.06 -19.91
CA ARG A 175 -9.84 -0.01 -19.34
C ARG A 175 -11.24 -0.57 -19.05
N LEU A 176 -11.80 -1.34 -19.97
CA LEU A 176 -13.10 -2.00 -19.81
C LEU A 176 -13.06 -3.06 -18.70
N ASP A 177 -12.00 -3.85 -18.59
CA ASP A 177 -11.87 -4.84 -17.52
C ASP A 177 -11.75 -4.17 -16.14
N LYS A 178 -11.01 -3.06 -16.04
CA LYS A 178 -11.03 -2.24 -14.81
C LYS A 178 -12.45 -1.75 -14.50
N LEU A 179 -13.20 -1.32 -15.51
CA LEU A 179 -14.58 -0.86 -15.32
C LEU A 179 -15.52 -1.98 -14.85
N LYS A 180 -15.39 -3.20 -15.40
CA LYS A 180 -16.13 -4.38 -14.94
C LYS A 180 -15.88 -4.69 -13.47
N VAL A 181 -14.65 -4.51 -12.99
CA VAL A 181 -14.32 -4.68 -11.56
C VAL A 181 -15.06 -3.64 -10.72
N TYR A 182 -15.13 -2.39 -11.17
CA TYR A 182 -15.87 -1.35 -10.46
C TYR A 182 -17.38 -1.62 -10.44
N THR A 183 -17.99 -1.98 -11.58
CA THR A 183 -19.42 -2.29 -11.63
C THR A 183 -19.77 -3.54 -10.82
N ALA A 184 -18.94 -4.58 -10.88
CA ALA A 184 -19.12 -5.76 -10.03
C ALA A 184 -19.02 -5.43 -8.54
N SER A 185 -18.17 -4.47 -8.16
CA SER A 185 -18.09 -4.00 -6.77
C SER A 185 -19.35 -3.25 -6.33
N GLU A 186 -19.97 -2.47 -7.21
CA GLU A 186 -21.25 -1.79 -6.96
C GLU A 186 -22.39 -2.80 -6.80
N GLU A 187 -22.41 -3.85 -7.63
CA GLU A 187 -23.37 -4.96 -7.50
C GLU A 187 -23.22 -5.70 -6.16
N ILE A 188 -21.99 -5.96 -5.73
CA ILE A 188 -21.71 -6.58 -4.42
C ILE A 188 -22.19 -5.68 -3.28
N GLN A 189 -21.95 -4.37 -3.35
CA GLN A 189 -22.40 -3.43 -2.32
C GLN A 189 -23.92 -3.34 -2.24
N THR A 190 -24.60 -3.24 -3.39
CA THR A 190 -26.07 -3.18 -3.43
C THR A 190 -26.70 -4.50 -2.98
N MET A 191 -26.10 -5.65 -3.30
CA MET A 191 -26.50 -6.95 -2.77
C MET A 191 -26.34 -7.03 -1.25
N GLY A 192 -25.23 -6.54 -0.70
CA GLY A 192 -25.01 -6.45 0.74
C GLY A 192 -26.05 -5.57 1.44
N GLN A 193 -26.41 -4.42 0.85
CA GLN A 193 -27.48 -3.55 1.36
C GLN A 193 -28.85 -4.25 1.34
N ARG A 194 -29.17 -5.00 0.28
CA ARG A 194 -30.42 -5.78 0.19
C ARG A 194 -30.48 -6.86 1.27
N GLN A 195 -29.37 -7.57 1.50
CA GLN A 195 -29.28 -8.57 2.56
C GLN A 195 -29.44 -7.94 3.94
N ALA A 196 -28.79 -6.80 4.20
CA ALA A 196 -28.93 -6.06 5.46
C ALA A 196 -30.38 -5.62 5.70
N ALA A 197 -31.04 -5.07 4.69
CA ALA A 197 -32.45 -4.66 4.79
C ALA A 197 -33.38 -5.85 5.05
N LEU A 198 -33.12 -7.01 4.44
CA LEU A 198 -33.87 -8.24 4.70
C LEU A 198 -33.69 -8.72 6.15
N ILE A 199 -32.45 -8.70 6.66
CA ILE A 199 -32.14 -9.04 8.05
C ILE A 199 -32.86 -8.09 8.99
N GLU A 200 -32.83 -6.79 8.71
CA GLU A 200 -33.51 -5.78 9.53
C GLU A 200 -35.02 -6.00 9.55
N LYS A 201 -35.64 -6.28 8.40
CA LYS A 201 -37.06 -6.65 8.34
C LYS A 201 -37.34 -7.92 9.15
N MET A 202 -36.51 -8.95 9.01
CA MET A 202 -36.68 -10.20 9.75
C MET A 202 -36.53 -10.00 11.26
N ILE A 203 -35.61 -9.13 11.69
CA ILE A 203 -35.44 -8.72 13.09
C ILE A 203 -36.68 -7.99 13.60
N GLN A 204 -37.24 -7.06 12.80
CA GLN A 204 -38.47 -6.35 13.14
C GLN A 204 -39.66 -7.31 13.26
N ASP A 205 -39.80 -8.24 12.32
CA ASP A 205 -40.85 -9.28 12.34
C ASP A 205 -40.69 -10.16 13.59
N LEU A 206 -39.47 -10.60 13.91
CA LEU A 206 -39.16 -11.37 15.13
C LEU A 206 -39.50 -10.59 16.41
N PHE A 207 -39.18 -9.30 16.46
CA PHE A 207 -39.52 -8.44 17.60
C PHE A 207 -41.03 -8.25 17.77
N ALA A 208 -41.80 -8.19 16.67
CA ALA A 208 -43.25 -8.16 16.72
C ALA A 208 -43.86 -9.48 17.23
N LEU A 209 -43.21 -10.62 16.92
CA LEU A 209 -43.67 -11.97 17.29
C LEU A 209 -43.27 -12.39 18.72
N THR A 210 -42.27 -11.77 19.35
CA THR A 210 -41.75 -12.20 20.67
C THR A 210 -41.72 -11.08 21.72
N PRO A 211 -42.86 -10.51 22.17
CA PRO A 211 -42.91 -9.37 23.11
C PRO A 211 -42.23 -9.61 24.46
N GLU A 212 -41.92 -10.87 24.79
CA GLU A 212 -41.09 -11.31 25.92
C GLU A 212 -39.78 -10.51 26.07
N TRP A 213 -39.13 -10.13 24.97
CA TRP A 213 -37.87 -9.36 25.01
C TRP A 213 -38.09 -7.94 25.55
N GLU A 214 -39.16 -7.26 25.12
CA GLU A 214 -39.54 -5.92 25.56
C GLU A 214 -39.96 -5.96 27.03
N ILE A 215 -40.67 -7.01 27.44
CA ILE A 215 -41.03 -7.26 28.84
C ILE A 215 -39.78 -7.42 29.71
N ARG A 216 -38.77 -8.20 29.27
CA ARG A 216 -37.48 -8.31 29.98
C ARG A 216 -36.73 -6.98 30.04
N ARG A 217 -36.70 -6.22 28.94
CA ARG A 217 -36.04 -4.90 28.88
C ARG A 217 -36.69 -3.89 29.83
N MET A 218 -38.02 -3.86 29.86
CA MET A 218 -38.79 -3.04 30.80
C MET A 218 -38.54 -3.44 32.26
N LYS A 219 -38.55 -4.76 32.56
CA LYS A 219 -38.20 -5.28 33.90
C LYS A 219 -36.79 -4.89 34.32
N ALA A 220 -35.81 -5.00 33.43
CA ALA A 220 -34.42 -4.60 33.71
C ALA A 220 -34.28 -3.09 33.96
N ARG A 221 -35.00 -2.24 33.21
CA ARG A 221 -35.04 -0.79 33.43
C ARG A 221 -35.70 -0.44 34.77
N ALA A 222 -36.83 -1.06 35.10
CA ALA A 222 -37.52 -0.88 36.37
C ALA A 222 -36.63 -1.31 37.56
N TYR A 223 -35.94 -2.45 37.43
CA TYR A 223 -34.97 -2.91 38.43
C TYR A 223 -33.79 -1.94 38.60
N LYS A 224 -33.28 -1.36 37.51
CA LYS A 224 -32.18 -0.39 37.56
C LYS A 224 -32.62 0.93 38.21
N ALA A 225 -33.86 1.39 37.93
CA ALA A 225 -34.44 2.58 38.52
C ALA A 225 -34.71 2.41 40.03
N SER A 226 -35.24 1.25 40.45
CA SER A 226 -35.46 0.97 41.88
C SER A 226 -34.15 0.96 42.66
N ARG A 227 -33.08 0.39 42.07
CA ARG A 227 -31.73 0.35 42.66
C ARG A 227 -31.03 1.72 42.68
N ALA A 228 -31.32 2.60 41.71
CA ALA A 228 -30.79 3.96 41.70
C ALA A 228 -31.43 4.83 42.79
N GLY A 229 -32.74 4.67 43.04
CA GLY A 229 -33.44 5.36 44.12
C GLY A 229 -33.00 4.91 45.52
N THR A 230 -32.61 3.65 45.70
CA THR A 230 -32.11 3.14 47.00
C THR A 230 -30.68 3.56 47.32
N ARG A 231 -29.94 4.12 46.36
CA ARG A 231 -28.53 4.55 46.55
C ARG A 231 -28.40 6.06 46.81
N ALA A 232 -29.51 6.79 46.79
CA ALA A 232 -29.58 8.24 46.95
C ALA A 232 -30.21 8.71 48.29
N HIS A 233 -30.54 7.78 49.18
CA HIS A 233 -30.96 8.02 50.56
C HIS A 233 -29.91 7.45 51.52
#